data_AF-A0A2S2NSN3-F1
#
_entry.id   AF-A0A2S2NSN3-F1
#
_cell.length_a   1.000
_cell.length_b   1.000
_cell.length_c   1.000
_cell.angle_alpha   90.00
_cell.angle_beta   90.00
_cell.angle_gamma   90.00
#
_symmetry.space_group_name_H-M   'P 1'
#
loop_
_entity.id
_entity.type
_entity.pdbx_description
1 polymer ?
#
loop_
_entity_poly.entity_id
_entity_poly.type
_entity_poly.pdbx_seq_one_letter_code
_entity_poly.pdbx_strand_id
1 'polypeptide(L)'
;MFYEYFDSGMGITESQKYHEQLLELKEDFTLEHFANGGINPCYRTVRYWHDIWRSLNLGPRSGDGLIEKLKEKQEIYSKNGITVLFKENPFAVIVITPIMRRAHQMKEAKEIIFVDSTSACDPLNHSITFVMCPSSTGAVPLAIILTKGQTYECYCQMKGATH
;
A
#
# COMPACT_ATOMS: atom_id res chain seq x y z
N MET A 1 -5.07 20.05 13.25
CA MET A 1 -5.54 18.96 14.15
C MET A 1 -5.69 17.62 13.42
N PHE A 2 -6.81 17.26 12.75
CA PHE A 2 -6.91 15.93 12.12
C PHE A 2 -5.93 15.68 10.96
N TYR A 3 -5.59 16.71 10.18
CA TYR A 3 -4.56 16.58 9.14
C TYR A 3 -3.18 16.20 9.70
N GLU A 4 -2.82 16.68 10.89
CA GLU A 4 -1.55 16.30 11.55
C GLU A 4 -1.56 14.83 11.99
N TYR A 5 -2.73 14.29 12.38
CA TYR A 5 -2.88 12.87 12.68
C TYR A 5 -2.65 12.03 11.41
N PHE A 6 -3.20 12.47 10.28
CA PHE A 6 -3.00 11.81 8.99
C PHE A 6 -1.54 11.90 8.51
N ASP A 7 -0.90 13.06 8.69
CA ASP A 7 0.53 13.27 8.39
C ASP A 7 1.43 12.36 9.24
N SER A 8 0.97 12.00 10.45
CA SER A 8 1.63 11.02 11.33
C SER A 8 1.34 9.56 10.94
N GLY A 9 0.59 9.32 9.85
CA GLY A 9 0.28 8.00 9.33
C GLY A 9 -0.99 7.36 9.88
N MET A 10 -1.77 8.06 10.72
CA MET A 10 -2.96 7.49 11.33
C MET A 10 -4.10 7.33 10.32
N GLY A 11 -4.74 6.16 10.34
CA GLY A 11 -5.98 5.92 9.59
C GLY A 11 -7.18 6.63 10.23
N ILE A 12 -8.32 6.65 9.53
CA ILE A 12 -9.57 7.33 10.00
C ILE A 12 -9.97 6.90 11.42
N THR A 13 -10.01 5.58 11.67
CA THR A 13 -10.45 5.06 12.96
C THR A 13 -9.44 5.31 14.07
N GLU A 14 -8.16 5.22 13.74
CA GLU A 14 -7.07 5.46 14.68
C GLU A 14 -7.01 6.94 15.09
N SER A 15 -7.12 7.85 14.12
CA SER A 15 -7.13 9.29 14.38
C SER A 15 -8.34 9.72 15.20
N GLN A 16 -9.50 9.10 15.01
CA GLN A 16 -10.67 9.36 15.87
C GLN A 16 -10.45 8.90 17.30
N LYS A 17 -9.97 7.65 17.49
CA LYS A 17 -9.67 7.14 18.83
C LYS A 17 -8.63 8.00 19.54
N TYR A 18 -7.59 8.41 18.82
CA TYR A 18 -6.55 9.28 19.34
C TYR A 18 -7.12 10.66 19.74
N HIS A 19 -7.98 11.24 18.89
CA HIS A 19 -8.66 12.50 19.18
C HIS A 19 -9.54 12.40 20.43
N GLU A 20 -10.31 11.31 20.56
CA GLU A 20 -11.15 11.05 21.74
C GLU A 20 -10.32 10.96 23.03
N GLN A 21 -9.20 10.22 23.00
CA GLN A 21 -8.26 10.14 24.13
C GLN A 21 -7.70 11.51 24.51
N LEU A 22 -7.38 12.36 23.52
CA LEU A 22 -6.92 13.72 23.80
C LEU A 22 -8.01 14.61 24.40
N LEU A 23 -9.29 14.38 24.06
CA LEU A 23 -10.41 15.10 24.68
C LEU A 23 -10.59 14.70 26.14
N GLU A 24 -10.50 13.40 26.46
CA GLU A 24 -10.63 12.88 27.84
C GLU A 24 -9.56 13.45 28.78
N LEU A 25 -8.38 13.79 28.25
CA LEU A 25 -7.27 14.35 29.03
C LEU A 25 -7.43 15.84 29.37
N LYS A 26 -8.44 16.53 28.83
CA LYS A 26 -8.66 17.95 29.11
C LYS A 26 -9.34 18.15 30.46
N GLU A 27 -8.91 19.16 31.21
CA GLU A 27 -9.47 19.48 32.54
C GLU A 27 -10.96 19.83 32.50
N ASP A 28 -11.45 20.38 31.39
CA ASP A 28 -12.85 20.76 31.17
C ASP A 28 -13.68 19.68 30.48
N PHE A 29 -13.18 18.45 30.38
CA PHE A 29 -13.87 17.38 29.68
C PHE A 29 -15.24 17.04 30.29
N THR A 30 -16.25 16.94 29.43
CA THR A 30 -17.56 16.39 29.75
C THR A 30 -17.95 15.36 28.69
N LEU A 31 -18.81 14.40 29.05
CA LEU A 31 -19.29 13.38 28.12
C LEU A 31 -20.05 13.97 26.92
N GLU A 32 -20.63 15.17 27.06
CA GLU A 32 -21.32 15.88 25.98
C GLU A 32 -20.37 16.26 24.84
N HIS A 33 -19.07 16.42 25.11
CA HIS A 33 -18.05 16.67 24.09
C HIS A 33 -17.96 15.56 23.05
N PHE A 34 -18.22 14.30 23.44
CA PHE A 34 -18.23 13.20 22.47
C PHE A 34 -19.41 13.26 21.50
N ALA A 35 -20.55 13.81 21.93
CA ALA A 35 -21.73 13.97 21.08
C ALA A 35 -21.69 15.26 20.25
N ASN A 36 -20.81 16.22 20.59
CA ASN A 36 -20.71 17.49 19.89
C ASN A 36 -19.83 17.36 18.63
N GLY A 37 -20.47 17.32 17.46
CA GLY A 37 -19.78 17.19 16.17
C GLY A 37 -18.82 18.34 15.80
N GLY A 38 -18.89 19.49 16.48
CA GLY A 38 -17.92 20.57 16.35
C GLY A 38 -16.62 20.33 17.14
N ILE A 39 -16.69 19.53 18.22
CA ILE A 39 -15.57 19.22 19.13
C ILE A 39 -15.02 17.82 18.86
N ASN A 40 -15.89 16.83 18.72
CA ASN A 40 -15.60 15.47 18.30
C ASN A 40 -16.27 15.17 16.94
N PRO A 41 -15.58 15.46 15.82
CA PRO A 41 -16.15 15.24 14.49
C PRO A 41 -16.57 13.79 14.26
N CYS A 42 -17.74 13.61 13.66
CA CYS A 42 -18.25 12.27 13.37
C CYS A 42 -17.39 11.56 12.32
N TYR A 43 -17.49 10.22 12.28
CA TYR A 43 -16.73 9.37 11.35
C TYR A 43 -16.81 9.83 9.90
N ARG A 44 -18.00 10.27 9.45
CA ARG A 44 -18.21 10.74 8.07
C ARG A 44 -17.40 11.99 7.75
N THR A 45 -17.33 12.93 8.69
CA THR A 45 -16.53 14.15 8.55
C THR A 45 -15.05 13.82 8.50
N VAL A 46 -14.56 12.98 9.42
CA VAL A 46 -13.16 12.56 9.44
C VAL A 46 -12.78 11.78 8.18
N ARG A 47 -13.66 10.88 7.69
CA ARG A 47 -13.48 10.18 6.42
C ARG A 47 -13.35 11.17 5.26
N TYR A 48 -14.22 12.16 5.17
CA TYR A 48 -14.18 13.17 4.12
C TYR A 48 -12.86 13.96 4.12
N TRP A 49 -12.40 14.41 5.29
CA TRP A 49 -11.10 15.08 5.41
C TRP A 49 -9.94 14.17 5.07
N HIS A 50 -9.98 12.90 5.49
CA HIS A 50 -8.96 11.92 5.13
C HIS A 50 -8.92 11.66 3.61
N ASP A 51 -10.08 11.57 2.95
CA ASP A 51 -10.14 11.37 1.50
C ASP A 51 -9.55 12.57 0.74
N ILE A 52 -9.84 13.81 1.18
CA ILE A 52 -9.21 15.03 0.65
C ILE A 52 -7.70 14.99 0.87
N TRP A 53 -7.27 14.79 2.12
CA TRP A 53 -5.86 14.75 2.48
C TRP A 53 -5.10 13.72 1.64
N ARG A 54 -5.66 12.51 1.53
CA ARG A 54 -5.08 11.42 0.75
C ARG A 54 -4.97 11.80 -0.72
N SER A 55 -6.02 12.37 -1.31
CA SER A 55 -6.00 12.76 -2.72
C SER A 55 -4.91 13.80 -3.00
N LEU A 56 -4.69 14.73 -2.08
CA LEU A 56 -3.67 15.78 -2.21
C LEU A 56 -2.25 15.25 -1.98
N ASN A 57 -2.06 14.34 -1.03
CA ASN A 57 -0.72 13.89 -0.60
C ASN A 57 -0.24 12.58 -1.25
N LEU A 58 -1.14 11.61 -1.40
CA LEU A 58 -0.83 10.27 -1.92
C LEU A 58 -1.30 10.08 -3.38
N GLY A 59 -2.32 10.82 -3.79
CA GLY A 59 -2.90 10.76 -5.13
C GLY A 59 -4.05 9.74 -5.27
N PRO A 60 -4.60 9.61 -6.50
CA PRO A 60 -5.74 8.74 -6.79
C PRO A 60 -5.45 7.26 -6.55
N ARG A 61 -6.48 6.49 -6.17
CA ARG A 61 -6.37 5.05 -5.89
C ARG A 61 -6.56 4.15 -7.11
N SER A 62 -7.05 4.70 -8.21
CA SER A 62 -7.54 3.94 -9.36
C SER A 62 -7.50 4.79 -10.62
N GLY A 63 -7.62 4.13 -11.77
CA GLY A 63 -7.66 4.79 -13.07
C GLY A 63 -6.35 5.49 -13.43
N ASP A 64 -6.44 6.43 -14.37
CA ASP A 64 -5.28 7.06 -14.99
C ASP A 64 -4.39 7.81 -13.99
N GLY A 65 -5.00 8.45 -12.99
CA GLY A 65 -4.25 9.18 -11.96
C GLY A 65 -3.34 8.30 -11.09
N LEU A 66 -3.69 7.02 -10.89
CA LEU A 66 -2.80 6.05 -10.23
C LEU A 66 -1.58 5.77 -11.13
N ILE A 67 -1.81 5.60 -12.43
CA ILE A 67 -0.75 5.29 -13.41
C ILE A 67 0.22 6.47 -13.55
N GLU A 68 -0.30 7.69 -13.63
CA GLU A 68 0.50 8.91 -13.65
C GLU A 68 1.36 9.02 -12.39
N LYS A 69 0.77 8.82 -11.21
CA LYS A 69 1.51 8.87 -9.94
C LYS A 69 2.57 7.78 -9.85
N LEU A 70 2.30 6.58 -10.36
CA LEU A 70 3.27 5.49 -10.40
C LEU A 70 4.47 5.84 -11.30
N LYS A 71 4.23 6.43 -12.48
CA LYS A 71 5.28 6.90 -13.39
C LYS A 71 6.12 8.02 -12.75
N GLU A 72 5.48 8.99 -12.08
CA GLU A 72 6.17 10.03 -11.31
C GLU A 72 7.09 9.42 -10.23
N LYS A 73 6.56 8.47 -9.45
CA LYS A 73 7.32 7.82 -8.36
C LYS A 73 8.43 6.91 -8.88
N GLN A 74 8.25 6.27 -10.04
CA GLN A 74 9.26 5.43 -10.66
C GLN A 74 10.59 6.18 -10.86
N GLU A 75 10.53 7.43 -11.33
CA GLU A 75 11.74 8.26 -11.50
C GLU A 75 12.41 8.58 -10.16
N ILE A 76 11.62 8.92 -9.14
CA ILE A 76 12.12 9.24 -7.79
C ILE A 76 12.81 8.01 -7.18
N TYR A 77 12.18 6.84 -7.28
CA TYR A 77 12.73 5.59 -6.76
C TYR A 77 13.99 5.16 -7.51
N SER A 78 14.03 5.36 -8.83
CA SER A 78 15.22 5.08 -9.64
C SER A 78 16.43 5.91 -9.20
N LYS A 79 16.23 7.19 -8.82
CA LYS A 79 17.31 8.04 -8.26
C LYS A 79 17.88 7.50 -6.94
N ASN A 80 17.09 6.73 -6.19
CA ASN A 80 17.51 6.07 -4.95
C ASN A 80 18.01 4.63 -5.16
N GLY A 81 18.27 4.21 -6.40
CA GLY A 81 18.75 2.87 -6.74
C GLY A 81 17.70 1.76 -6.65
N ILE A 82 16.43 2.12 -6.45
CA ILE A 82 15.30 1.19 -6.44
C ILE A 82 14.82 1.03 -7.89
N THR A 83 14.79 -0.19 -8.39
CA THR A 83 14.20 -0.49 -9.69
C THR A 83 12.70 -0.70 -9.51
N VAL A 84 11.91 0.13 -10.18
CA VAL A 84 10.47 -0.07 -10.35
C VAL A 84 10.23 -0.31 -11.84
N LEU A 85 9.75 -1.50 -12.20
CA LEU A 85 9.30 -1.82 -13.55
C LEU A 85 7.78 -1.82 -13.56
N PHE A 86 7.18 -1.19 -14.57
CA PHE A 86 5.74 -1.06 -14.65
C PHE A 86 5.25 -1.45 -16.05
N LYS A 87 4.19 -2.25 -16.08
CA LYS A 87 3.39 -2.57 -17.26
C LYS A 87 1.93 -2.30 -16.95
N GLU A 88 1.24 -1.58 -17.82
CA GLU A 88 -0.14 -1.18 -17.58
C GLU A 88 -1.15 -2.26 -17.99
N ASN A 89 -0.88 -2.97 -19.10
CA ASN A 89 -1.74 -4.02 -19.62
C ASN A 89 -0.94 -5.27 -20.03
N PRO A 90 -1.01 -6.39 -19.27
CA PRO A 90 -1.68 -6.51 -17.97
C PRO A 90 -0.99 -5.64 -16.90
N PHE A 91 -1.75 -5.19 -15.90
CA PHE A 91 -1.22 -4.37 -14.81
C PHE A 91 -0.24 -5.19 -13.97
N ALA A 92 1.02 -4.78 -13.99
CA ALA A 92 2.09 -5.37 -13.19
C ALA A 92 3.10 -4.31 -12.78
N VAL A 93 3.50 -4.33 -11.52
CA VAL A 93 4.60 -3.53 -10.97
C VAL A 93 5.61 -4.48 -10.35
N ILE A 94 6.88 -4.34 -10.67
CA ILE A 94 7.97 -5.07 -10.03
C ILE A 94 8.83 -4.07 -9.29
N VAL A 95 9.07 -4.30 -8.01
CA VAL A 95 9.92 -3.47 -7.16
C VAL A 95 11.12 -4.28 -6.69
N ILE A 96 12.32 -3.74 -6.93
CA ILE A 96 13.60 -4.31 -6.50
C ILE A 96 14.40 -3.21 -5.80
N THR A 97 14.55 -3.35 -4.49
CA THR A 97 15.37 -2.43 -3.69
C THR A 97 16.87 -2.78 -3.80
N PRO A 98 17.78 -1.87 -3.43
CA PRO A 98 19.22 -2.17 -3.41
C PRO A 98 19.57 -3.41 -2.57
N ILE A 99 18.89 -3.62 -1.44
CA ILE A 99 19.15 -4.80 -0.59
C ILE A 99 18.70 -6.10 -1.27
N MET A 100 17.56 -6.09 -1.97
CA MET A 100 17.10 -7.23 -2.76
C MET A 100 18.07 -7.54 -3.91
N ARG A 101 18.57 -6.50 -4.59
CA ARG A 101 19.58 -6.67 -5.66
C ARG A 101 20.88 -7.28 -5.13
N ARG A 102 21.32 -6.92 -3.92
CA ARG A 102 22.47 -7.59 -3.28
C ARG A 102 22.18 -9.06 -3.02
N ALA A 103 20.96 -9.41 -2.60
CA ALA A 103 20.56 -10.79 -2.39
C ALA A 103 20.61 -11.63 -3.68
N HIS A 104 20.47 -11.02 -4.87
CA HIS A 104 20.65 -11.73 -6.15
C HIS A 104 22.07 -12.31 -6.35
N GLN A 105 23.06 -11.82 -5.60
CA GLN A 105 24.44 -12.32 -5.66
C GLN A 105 24.66 -13.58 -4.81
N MET A 106 23.71 -13.92 -3.92
CA MET A 106 23.77 -15.12 -3.10
C MET A 106 23.69 -16.37 -3.98
N LYS A 107 24.37 -17.44 -3.58
CA LYS A 107 24.38 -18.71 -4.33
C LYS A 107 22.97 -19.29 -4.37
N GLU A 108 22.29 -19.22 -3.25
CA GLU A 108 20.96 -19.73 -2.99
C GLU A 108 19.92 -19.09 -3.91
N ALA A 109 20.07 -17.80 -4.24
CA ALA A 109 19.17 -17.09 -5.15
C ALA A 109 19.19 -17.64 -6.59
N LYS A 110 20.20 -18.45 -6.94
CA LYS A 110 20.31 -19.14 -8.24
C LYS A 110 19.87 -20.59 -8.19
N GLU A 111 19.64 -21.14 -7.00
CA GLU A 111 19.33 -22.55 -6.80
C GLU A 111 17.86 -22.75 -6.40
N ILE A 112 17.38 -21.97 -5.42
CA ILE A 112 16.05 -22.14 -4.82
C ILE A 112 15.39 -20.78 -4.66
N ILE A 113 14.16 -20.69 -5.15
CA ILE A 113 13.31 -19.52 -5.02
C ILE A 113 12.00 -19.92 -4.34
N PHE A 114 11.63 -19.20 -3.29
CA PHE A 114 10.31 -19.23 -2.69
C PHE A 114 9.46 -18.12 -3.28
N VAL A 115 8.21 -18.45 -3.60
CA VAL A 115 7.23 -17.50 -4.07
C VAL A 115 6.04 -17.60 -3.15
N ASP A 116 5.71 -16.48 -2.50
CA ASP A 116 4.53 -16.36 -1.67
C ASP A 116 3.66 -15.21 -2.17
N SER A 117 2.37 -15.44 -2.25
CA SER A 117 1.41 -14.49 -2.82
C SER A 117 0.26 -14.28 -1.86
N THR A 118 -0.04 -13.02 -1.59
CA THR A 118 -1.27 -12.60 -0.90
C THR A 118 -2.11 -11.73 -1.83
N SER A 119 -3.43 -11.92 -1.81
CA SER A 119 -4.39 -11.19 -2.65
C SER A 119 -5.31 -10.33 -1.80
N ALA A 120 -6.20 -9.54 -2.43
CA ALA A 120 -7.12 -8.64 -1.73
C ALA A 120 -6.42 -7.60 -0.82
N CYS A 121 -5.23 -7.16 -1.22
CA CYS A 121 -4.39 -6.26 -0.43
C CYS A 121 -4.85 -4.79 -0.48
N ASP A 122 -5.80 -4.47 -1.35
CA ASP A 122 -6.40 -3.14 -1.44
C ASP A 122 -7.83 -3.19 -2.02
N PRO A 123 -8.55 -2.05 -2.11
CA PRO A 123 -9.91 -2.02 -2.66
C PRO A 123 -10.02 -2.37 -4.13
N LEU A 124 -8.92 -2.41 -4.87
CA LEU A 124 -8.87 -2.88 -6.26
C LEU A 124 -8.46 -4.35 -6.36
N ASN A 125 -8.41 -5.04 -5.22
CA ASN A 125 -8.07 -6.44 -5.08
C ASN A 125 -6.67 -6.76 -5.61
N HIS A 126 -5.70 -5.85 -5.57
CA HIS A 126 -4.35 -6.17 -6.02
C HIS A 126 -3.74 -7.34 -5.24
N SER A 127 -2.92 -8.13 -5.94
CA SER A 127 -2.14 -9.21 -5.37
C SER A 127 -0.68 -8.79 -5.23
N ILE A 128 -0.09 -9.10 -4.09
CA ILE A 128 1.33 -8.88 -3.79
C ILE A 128 2.00 -10.25 -3.75
N THR A 129 3.02 -10.43 -4.58
CA THR A 129 3.83 -11.62 -4.65
C THR A 129 5.26 -11.31 -4.24
N PHE A 130 5.73 -11.98 -3.19
CA PHE A 130 7.10 -11.94 -2.73
C PHE A 130 7.89 -13.06 -3.39
N VAL A 131 8.99 -12.69 -4.04
CA VAL A 131 9.99 -13.63 -4.55
C VAL A 131 11.15 -13.59 -3.57
N MET A 132 11.57 -14.73 -3.03
CA MET A 132 12.56 -14.83 -1.97
C MET A 132 13.52 -15.99 -2.22
N CYS A 133 14.69 -15.99 -1.59
CA CYS A 133 15.59 -17.15 -1.54
C CYS A 133 15.85 -17.57 -0.08
N PRO A 134 16.24 -18.83 0.16
CA PRO A 134 16.72 -19.24 1.47
C PRO A 134 18.04 -18.56 1.83
N SER A 135 18.25 -18.34 3.11
CA SER A 135 19.51 -17.95 3.73
C SER A 135 19.66 -18.63 5.09
N SER A 136 20.84 -18.51 5.70
CA SER A 136 21.10 -19.01 7.05
C SER A 136 20.24 -18.34 8.14
N THR A 137 19.61 -17.20 7.85
CA THR A 137 18.78 -16.43 8.78
C THR A 137 17.29 -16.43 8.41
N GLY A 138 16.88 -17.18 7.39
CA GLY A 138 15.49 -17.29 6.94
C GLY A 138 15.31 -17.04 5.45
N ALA A 139 14.21 -16.41 5.06
CA ALA A 139 13.93 -16.04 3.67
C ALA A 139 14.36 -14.59 3.40
N VAL A 140 15.14 -14.37 2.34
CA VAL A 140 15.58 -13.03 1.92
C VAL A 140 14.83 -12.63 0.65
N PRO A 141 14.20 -11.44 0.61
CA PRO A 141 13.46 -11.01 -0.57
C PRO A 141 14.39 -10.67 -1.74
N LEU A 142 13.98 -11.10 -2.93
CA LEU A 142 14.60 -10.84 -4.22
C LEU A 142 13.79 -9.84 -5.07
N ALA A 143 12.47 -9.87 -4.96
CA ALA A 143 11.58 -8.92 -5.64
C ALA A 143 10.19 -8.91 -4.98
N ILE A 144 9.47 -7.80 -5.17
CA ILE A 144 8.04 -7.69 -4.90
C ILE A 144 7.33 -7.44 -6.22
N ILE A 145 6.30 -8.24 -6.52
CA ILE A 145 5.49 -8.12 -7.73
C ILE A 145 4.07 -7.76 -7.30
N LEU A 146 3.54 -6.64 -7.80
CA LEU A 146 2.16 -6.23 -7.63
C LEU A 146 1.42 -6.52 -8.94
N THR A 147 0.34 -7.28 -8.89
CA THR A 147 -0.55 -7.50 -10.03
C THR A 147 -1.98 -7.13 -9.65
N LYS A 148 -2.85 -6.94 -10.64
CA LYS A 148 -4.29 -6.99 -10.36
C LYS A 148 -4.64 -8.33 -9.73
N GLY A 149 -5.69 -8.32 -8.90
CA GLY A 149 -6.26 -9.56 -8.38
C GLY A 149 -6.68 -10.48 -9.50
N GLN A 150 -6.75 -11.77 -9.19
CA GLN A 150 -7.26 -12.77 -10.12
C GLN A 150 -8.71 -12.43 -10.45
N THR A 151 -8.96 -11.97 -11.68
CA THR A 151 -10.32 -11.80 -12.20
C THR A 151 -10.76 -13.08 -12.91
N TYR A 152 -12.06 -13.29 -13.06
CA TYR A 152 -12.61 -14.40 -13.84
C TYR A 152 -12.04 -14.44 -15.27
N GLU A 153 -11.79 -13.27 -15.88
CA GLU A 153 -11.18 -13.15 -17.20
C GLU A 153 -9.75 -13.70 -17.24
N CYS A 154 -8.94 -13.47 -16.19
CA CYS A 154 -7.60 -14.06 -16.07
C CYS A 154 -7.65 -15.60 -16.08
N TYR A 155 -8.66 -16.20 -15.46
CA TYR A 155 -8.87 -17.66 -15.51
C TYR A 155 -9.34 -18.15 -16.88
N CYS A 156 -10.22 -17.40 -17.54
CA CYS A 156 -10.73 -17.76 -18.86
C CYS A 156 -9.65 -17.70 -19.94
N GLN A 157 -8.72 -16.74 -19.86
CA GLN A 157 -7.59 -16.64 -20.79
C GLN A 157 -6.61 -17.82 -20.67
N MET A 158 -6.45 -18.41 -19.47
CA MET A 158 -5.65 -19.62 -19.29
C MET A 158 -6.28 -20.87 -19.94
N LYS A 159 -7.61 -20.91 -20.09
CA LYS A 159 -8.29 -22.00 -20.81
C LYS A 159 -8.14 -21.93 -22.34
N GLY A 160 -7.79 -20.76 -22.89
CA GLY A 160 -7.60 -20.58 -24.34
C GLY A 160 -6.20 -20.93 -24.85
N ALA A 161 -5.22 -21.17 -23.96
CA ALA A 161 -3.82 -21.45 -24.31
C ALA A 161 -3.51 -22.96 -24.43
N THR A 162 -4.52 -23.82 -24.49
CA THR A 162 -4.38 -25.30 -24.60
C THR A 162 -5.00 -25.88 -25.86
N HIS A 163 -4.95 -25.15 -26.99
CA HIS A 163 -5.24 -25.69 -28.31
C HIS A 163 -4.12 -25.38 -29.30
#